data_AF-A0A922VLX4-F1
#
_entry.id   AF-A0A922VLX4-F1
#
_cell.length_a   1.000
_cell.length_b   1.000
_cell.length_c   1.000
_cell.angle_alpha   90.00
_cell.angle_beta   90.00
_cell.angle_gamma   90.00
#
_symmetry.space_group_name_H-M   'P 1'
#
loop_
_entity.id
_entity.type
_entity.pdbx_description
1 polymer ?
#
loop_
_entity_poly.entity_id
_entity_poly.type
_entity_poly.pdbx_seq_one_letter_code
_entity_poly.pdbx_strand_id
1 'polypeptide(L)'
;MTAYVDASAFVKLLVPEDGTDAVDNLWDRVGDRYASLIGYAELRSAMASAARSRRLDGLALVAARALIDKLWASIVAVDVDEPLVRDAGELSDRHGLRASDAIHLASALRIVEGATTFIAFDAQLRDAAAAEGLIVLPDLA
;
A
#
# COMPACT_ATOMS: atom_id res chain seq x y z
N MET A 1 -15.50 -8.37 -0.96
CA MET A 1 -14.67 -7.65 0.04
C MET A 1 -13.83 -6.65 -0.72
N THR A 2 -13.78 -5.42 -0.24
CA THR A 2 -12.97 -4.34 -0.82
C THR A 2 -11.75 -4.14 0.06
N ALA A 3 -10.56 -4.07 -0.55
CA ALA A 3 -9.33 -3.81 0.18
C ALA A 3 -8.60 -2.59 -0.35
N TYR A 4 -8.10 -1.79 0.58
CA TYR A 4 -7.10 -0.78 0.31
C TYR A 4 -5.72 -1.36 0.58
N VAL A 5 -4.82 -1.25 -0.39
CA VAL A 5 -3.49 -1.84 -0.36
C VAL A 5 -2.47 -0.69 -0.31
N ASP A 6 -1.73 -0.63 0.78
CA ASP A 6 -0.57 0.25 0.89
C ASP A 6 0.60 -0.26 0.02
N ALA A 7 1.47 0.64 -0.44
CA ALA A 7 2.62 0.28 -1.26
C ALA A 7 3.55 -0.73 -0.56
N SER A 8 3.64 -0.70 0.78
CA SER A 8 4.40 -1.69 1.56
C SER A 8 3.90 -3.13 1.35
N ALA A 9 2.60 -3.32 1.17
CA ALA A 9 2.02 -4.64 0.93
C ALA A 9 2.35 -5.19 -0.47
N PHE A 10 2.41 -4.32 -1.48
CA PHE A 10 2.87 -4.73 -2.80
C PHE A 10 4.35 -5.10 -2.82
N VAL A 11 5.20 -4.41 -2.06
CA VAL A 11 6.64 -4.75 -1.99
C VAL A 11 6.83 -6.18 -1.46
N LYS A 12 5.99 -6.64 -0.52
CA LYS A 12 6.00 -8.02 0.01
C LYS A 12 5.58 -9.09 -0.99
N LEU A 13 4.85 -8.73 -2.04
CA LEU A 13 4.53 -9.61 -3.18
C LEU A 13 5.69 -9.67 -4.20
N LEU A 14 6.48 -8.61 -4.29
CA LEU A 14 7.53 -8.47 -5.30
C LEU A 14 8.88 -9.01 -4.84
N VAL A 15 9.11 -9.08 -3.53
CA VAL A 15 10.31 -9.65 -2.92
C VAL A 15 9.84 -10.79 -2.01
N PRO A 16 10.18 -12.06 -2.32
CA PRO A 16 9.86 -13.18 -1.45
C PRO A 16 10.63 -13.01 -0.13
N GLU A 17 9.92 -12.54 0.90
CA GLU A 17 10.36 -12.39 2.27
C GLU A 17 9.30 -13.04 3.19
N ASP A 18 9.62 -13.29 4.45
CA ASP A 18 8.63 -13.79 5.42
C ASP A 18 7.36 -12.91 5.38
N GLY A 19 6.20 -13.54 5.12
CA GLY A 19 4.90 -12.89 4.98
C GLY A 19 4.27 -12.90 3.58
N THR A 20 4.99 -13.32 2.52
CA THR A 20 4.45 -13.41 1.14
C THR A 20 3.19 -14.28 1.04
N ASP A 21 3.13 -15.41 1.75
CA ASP A 21 1.98 -16.33 1.76
C ASP A 21 0.69 -15.67 2.28
N ALA A 22 0.80 -14.71 3.22
CA ALA A 22 -0.36 -14.03 3.78
C ALA A 22 -0.95 -13.00 2.81
N VAL A 23 -0.10 -12.36 1.99
CA VAL A 23 -0.54 -11.36 1.01
C VAL A 23 -1.10 -12.03 -0.24
N ASP A 24 -0.49 -13.12 -0.73
CA ASP A 24 -0.99 -13.88 -1.88
C ASP A 24 -2.39 -14.43 -1.62
N ASN A 25 -2.62 -15.05 -0.46
CA ASN A 25 -3.94 -15.57 -0.08
C ASN A 25 -4.99 -14.46 0.10
N LEU A 26 -4.57 -13.26 0.49
CA LEU A 26 -5.48 -12.13 0.64
C LEU A 26 -5.80 -11.49 -0.71
N TRP A 27 -4.80 -11.41 -1.58
CA TRP A 27 -4.93 -10.90 -2.94
C TRP A 27 -6.03 -11.65 -3.69
N ASP A 28 -6.00 -12.98 -3.71
CA ASP A 28 -6.96 -13.81 -4.46
C ASP A 28 -8.39 -13.79 -3.91
N ARG A 29 -8.60 -13.26 -2.70
CA ARG A 29 -9.91 -13.26 -1.99
C ARG A 29 -10.62 -11.91 -2.02
N VAL A 30 -9.95 -10.85 -2.47
CA VAL A 30 -10.51 -9.49 -2.57
C VAL A 30 -11.05 -9.27 -3.99
N GLY A 31 -12.25 -8.68 -4.09
CA GLY A 31 -12.87 -8.34 -5.37
C GLY A 31 -12.23 -7.07 -5.95
N ASP A 32 -12.54 -5.92 -5.35
CA ASP A 32 -11.98 -4.64 -5.75
C ASP A 32 -10.81 -4.25 -4.84
N ARG A 33 -9.69 -3.87 -5.47
CA ARG A 33 -8.46 -3.47 -4.80
C ARG A 33 -8.15 -2.01 -5.12
N TYR A 34 -7.90 -1.24 -4.08
CA TYR A 34 -7.64 0.19 -4.17
C TYR A 34 -6.24 0.50 -3.67
N ALA A 35 -5.60 1.51 -4.24
CA ALA A 35 -4.37 2.10 -3.70
C ALA A 35 -4.32 3.57 -4.09
N SER A 36 -3.60 4.39 -3.34
CA SER A 36 -3.33 5.78 -3.75
C SER A 36 -2.56 5.80 -5.07
N LEU A 37 -2.86 6.75 -5.94
CA LEU A 37 -2.16 6.92 -7.23
C LEU A 37 -0.63 7.01 -7.07
N ILE A 38 -0.15 7.57 -5.95
CA ILE A 38 1.29 7.68 -5.66
C ILE A 38 1.96 6.31 -5.47
N GLY A 39 1.20 5.27 -5.10
CA GLY A 39 1.72 3.94 -4.80
C GLY A 39 2.47 3.30 -5.98
N TYR A 40 2.11 3.65 -7.22
CA TYR A 40 2.87 3.21 -8.40
C TYR A 40 4.31 3.76 -8.36
N ALA A 41 4.47 5.05 -8.08
CA ALA A 41 5.79 5.68 -7.99
C ALA A 41 6.61 5.10 -6.83
N GLU A 42 5.95 4.84 -5.69
CA GLU A 42 6.59 4.21 -4.53
C GLU A 42 7.11 2.82 -4.85
N LEU A 43 6.32 1.99 -5.53
CA LEU A 43 6.74 0.65 -5.98
C LEU A 43 7.97 0.70 -6.89
N ARG A 44 7.95 1.61 -7.88
CA ARG A 44 9.08 1.80 -8.79
C ARG A 44 10.32 2.27 -8.05
N SER A 45 10.15 3.16 -7.06
CA SER A 45 11.25 3.66 -6.24
C SER A 45 11.84 2.57 -5.33
N ALA A 46 11.00 1.70 -4.75
CA ALA A 46 11.41 0.60 -3.89
C ALA A 46 12.26 -0.42 -4.67
N MET A 47 11.83 -0.80 -5.88
CA MET A 47 12.61 -1.70 -6.73
C MET A 47 13.94 -1.08 -7.18
N ALA A 48 13.94 0.20 -7.52
CA ALA A 48 15.18 0.91 -7.84
C ALA A 48 16.13 0.98 -6.63
N SER A 49 15.61 1.17 -5.42
CA SER A 49 16.38 1.16 -4.18
C SER A 49 16.98 -0.23 -3.88
N ALA A 50 16.20 -1.30 -4.07
CA ALA A 50 16.66 -2.67 -3.93
C ALA A 50 17.80 -3.00 -4.92
N ALA A 51 17.70 -2.55 -6.17
CA ALA A 51 18.75 -2.71 -7.16
C ALA A 51 20.04 -1.93 -6.79
N ARG A 52 19.93 -0.67 -6.35
CA ARG A 52 21.10 0.11 -5.86
C ARG A 52 21.77 -0.56 -4.65
N SER A 53 20.99 -1.22 -3.81
CA SER A 53 21.45 -1.98 -2.65
C SER A 53 21.96 -3.39 -3.01
N ARG A 54 22.02 -3.75 -4.30
CA ARG A 54 22.41 -5.08 -4.82
C ARG A 54 21.57 -6.25 -4.30
N ARG A 55 20.34 -5.98 -3.85
CA ARG A 55 19.34 -7.02 -3.48
C ARG A 55 18.61 -7.57 -4.70
N LEU A 56 18.57 -6.81 -5.80
CA LEU A 56 18.06 -7.24 -7.10
C LEU A 56 19.11 -6.99 -8.18
N ASP A 57 19.31 -7.97 -9.05
CA ASP A 57 20.12 -7.80 -10.26
C ASP A 57 19.31 -7.12 -11.39
N GLY A 58 19.96 -6.87 -12.53
CA GLY A 58 19.34 -6.20 -13.67
C GLY A 58 18.16 -6.96 -14.28
N LEU A 59 18.22 -8.30 -14.33
CA LEU A 59 17.14 -9.13 -14.89
C LEU A 59 15.96 -9.17 -13.91
N ALA A 60 16.23 -9.34 -12.62
CA ALA A 60 15.24 -9.32 -11.56
C ALA A 60 14.51 -7.96 -11.50
N LEU A 61 15.22 -6.84 -11.70
CA LEU A 61 14.61 -5.51 -11.76
C LEU A 61 13.66 -5.36 -12.96
N VAL A 62 14.01 -5.90 -14.14
CA VAL A 62 13.14 -5.89 -15.32
C VAL A 62 11.88 -6.73 -15.06
N ALA A 63 12.03 -7.93 -14.50
CA ALA A 63 10.91 -8.79 -14.15
C ALA A 63 9.99 -8.14 -13.11
N ALA A 64 10.56 -7.53 -12.06
CA ALA A 64 9.78 -6.82 -11.03
C ALA A 64 8.98 -5.65 -11.60
N ARG A 65 9.54 -4.88 -12.55
CA ARG A 65 8.81 -3.81 -13.23
C ARG A 65 7.62 -4.32 -14.02
N ALA A 66 7.82 -5.40 -14.80
CA ALA A 66 6.74 -6.02 -15.55
C ALA A 66 5.63 -6.56 -14.63
N LEU A 67 6.01 -7.12 -13.47
CA LEU A 67 5.06 -7.58 -12.46
C LEU A 67 4.30 -6.42 -11.80
N ILE A 68 4.97 -5.32 -11.47
CA ILE A 68 4.31 -4.09 -10.99
C ILE A 68 3.25 -3.63 -11.98
N ASP A 69 3.60 -3.50 -13.26
CA ASP A 69 2.67 -3.02 -14.29
C ASP A 69 1.46 -3.96 -14.42
N LYS A 70 1.68 -5.28 -14.32
CA LYS A 70 0.61 -6.29 -14.33
C LYS A 70 -0.31 -6.19 -13.09
N LEU A 71 0.26 -6.06 -11.89
CA LEU A 71 -0.51 -5.96 -10.65
C LEU A 71 -1.30 -4.64 -10.62
N TRP A 72 -0.66 -3.54 -11.00
CA TRP A 72 -1.27 -2.21 -11.03
C TRP A 72 -2.46 -2.13 -11.98
N ALA A 73 -2.45 -2.87 -13.10
CA ALA A 73 -3.58 -2.95 -14.01
C ALA A 73 -4.86 -3.53 -13.37
N SER A 74 -4.75 -4.19 -12.21
CA SER A 74 -5.89 -4.70 -11.42
C SER A 74 -6.28 -3.81 -10.23
N ILE A 75 -5.65 -2.63 -10.10
CA ILE A 75 -5.88 -1.68 -9.02
C ILE A 75 -6.76 -0.54 -9.50
N VAL A 76 -7.75 -0.19 -8.68
CA VAL A 76 -8.48 1.06 -8.78
C VAL A 76 -7.69 2.14 -8.04
N ALA A 77 -6.98 2.97 -8.80
CA ALA A 77 -6.19 4.05 -8.21
C ALA A 77 -7.09 5.14 -7.64
N VAL A 78 -6.82 5.57 -6.41
CA VAL A 78 -7.45 6.73 -5.78
C VAL A 78 -6.65 7.97 -6.15
N ASP A 79 -7.30 8.91 -6.82
CA ASP A 79 -6.66 10.16 -7.22
C ASP A 79 -6.26 11.01 -6.02
N VAL A 80 -5.11 11.68 -6.15
CA VAL A 80 -4.58 12.59 -5.13
C VAL A 80 -4.82 14.03 -5.60
N ASP A 81 -5.72 14.70 -4.91
CA ASP A 81 -6.05 16.12 -5.12
C ASP A 81 -5.68 16.96 -3.89
N GLU A 82 -5.80 18.29 -4.00
CA GLU A 82 -5.46 19.19 -2.89
C GLU A 82 -6.25 18.88 -1.61
N PRO A 83 -7.59 18.66 -1.64
CA PRO A 83 -8.33 18.24 -0.46
C PRO A 83 -7.73 17.00 0.23
N LEU A 84 -7.35 15.97 -0.54
CA LEU A 84 -6.69 14.77 0.02
C LEU A 84 -5.41 15.09 0.75
N VAL A 85 -4.59 15.92 0.12
CA VAL A 85 -3.31 16.30 0.70
C VAL A 85 -3.49 17.11 1.99
N ARG A 86 -4.57 17.91 2.11
CA ARG A 86 -4.92 18.60 3.36
C ARG A 86 -5.35 17.61 4.44
N ASP A 87 -6.25 16.68 4.12
CA ASP A 87 -6.70 15.63 5.05
C ASP A 87 -5.50 14.79 5.54
N ALA A 88 -4.59 14.43 4.61
CA ALA A 88 -3.35 13.73 4.93
C ALA A 88 -2.46 14.56 5.88
N GLY A 89 -2.39 15.88 5.71
CA GLY A 89 -1.68 16.76 6.65
C GLY A 89 -2.23 16.67 8.07
N GLU A 90 -3.55 16.68 8.23
CA GLU A 90 -4.18 16.56 9.56
C GLU A 90 -3.94 15.18 10.19
N LEU A 91 -3.99 14.11 9.39
CA LEU A 91 -3.67 12.75 9.84
C LEU A 91 -2.20 12.61 10.23
N SER A 92 -1.30 13.26 9.48
CA SER A 92 0.13 13.34 9.80
C SER A 92 0.36 13.99 11.16
N ASP A 93 -0.30 15.11 11.44
CA ASP A 93 -0.17 15.80 12.73
C ASP A 93 -0.76 14.98 13.89
N ARG A 94 -1.89 14.30 13.65
CA ARG A 94 -2.61 13.52 14.68
C ARG A 94 -1.89 12.23 15.07
N HIS A 95 -1.31 11.54 14.09
CA HIS A 95 -0.75 10.18 14.26
C HIS A 95 0.77 10.11 14.10
N GLY A 96 1.42 11.24 13.77
CA GLY A 96 2.87 11.31 13.55
C GLY A 96 3.34 10.57 12.29
N LEU A 97 2.46 10.43 11.29
CA LEU A 97 2.75 9.67 10.07
C LEU A 97 3.69 10.42 9.14
N ARG A 98 4.38 9.70 8.26
CA ARG A 98 5.08 10.31 7.12
C ARG A 98 4.06 10.70 6.06
N ALA A 99 4.43 11.63 5.19
CA ALA A 99 3.54 12.15 4.15
C ALA A 99 2.94 11.05 3.24
N SER A 100 3.74 10.06 2.83
CA SER A 100 3.26 8.90 2.06
C SER A 100 2.19 8.14 2.81
N ASP A 101 2.47 7.78 4.06
CA ASP A 101 1.62 6.94 4.89
C ASP A 101 0.30 7.66 5.20
N ALA A 102 0.37 8.98 5.44
CA ALA A 102 -0.79 9.82 5.63
C ALA A 102 -1.64 9.97 4.36
N ILE A 103 -1.02 10.08 3.17
CA ILE A 103 -1.74 10.07 1.88
C ILE A 103 -2.43 8.72 1.67
N HIS A 104 -1.78 7.61 2.02
CA HIS A 104 -2.38 6.29 1.93
C HIS A 104 -3.58 6.14 2.87
N LEU A 105 -3.47 6.61 4.12
CA LEU A 105 -4.58 6.60 5.06
C LEU A 105 -5.74 7.50 4.60
N ALA A 106 -5.46 8.73 4.15
CA ALA A 106 -6.48 9.65 3.63
C ALA A 106 -7.19 9.07 2.39
N SER A 107 -6.43 8.44 1.49
CA SER A 107 -6.96 7.76 0.31
C SER A 107 -7.86 6.59 0.68
N ALA A 108 -7.50 5.81 1.70
CA ALA A 108 -8.33 4.73 2.20
C ALA A 108 -9.62 5.22 2.84
N LEU A 109 -9.58 6.32 3.60
CA LEU A 109 -10.77 6.92 4.23
C LEU A 109 -11.73 7.52 3.20
N ARG A 110 -11.22 8.02 2.08
CA ARG A 110 -12.03 8.60 0.99
C ARG A 110 -12.94 7.60 0.29
N ILE A 111 -12.53 6.34 0.21
CA ILE A 111 -13.30 5.30 -0.47
C ILE A 111 -14.30 4.59 0.44
N VAL A 112 -14.47 5.02 1.71
CA VAL A 112 -15.33 4.32 2.68
C VAL A 112 -16.80 4.67 2.47
N GLU A 113 -17.49 3.80 1.71
CA GLU A 113 -18.88 3.43 1.97
C GLU A 113 -18.92 1.95 2.41
N GLY A 114 -18.36 1.65 3.59
CA GLY A 114 -18.48 0.34 4.25
C GLY A 114 -17.23 -0.55 4.23
N ALA A 115 -16.72 -0.85 5.43
CA ALA A 115 -15.83 -1.97 5.75
C ALA A 115 -14.64 -2.22 4.80
N THR A 116 -13.89 -1.16 4.45
CA THR A 116 -12.62 -1.29 3.73
C THR A 116 -11.59 -1.96 4.61
N THR A 117 -11.02 -3.06 4.13
CA THR A 117 -9.86 -3.69 4.76
C THR A 117 -8.59 -2.96 4.33
N PHE A 118 -7.85 -2.39 5.28
CA PHE A 118 -6.59 -1.70 5.07
C PHE A 118 -5.42 -2.67 5.24
N ILE A 119 -4.69 -2.92 4.16
CA ILE A 119 -3.57 -3.87 4.14
C ILE A 119 -2.27 -3.08 4.15
N ALA A 120 -1.55 -3.15 5.26
CA ALA A 120 -0.26 -2.51 5.45
C ALA A 120 0.63 -3.30 6.40
N PHE A 121 1.94 -3.09 6.27
CA PHE A 121 2.96 -3.76 7.08
C PHE A 121 3.71 -2.83 8.02
N ASP A 122 3.57 -1.51 7.87
CA ASP A 122 4.12 -0.54 8.82
C ASP A 122 3.26 -0.44 10.08
N ALA A 123 3.84 -0.66 11.25
CA ALA A 123 3.12 -0.70 12.52
C ALA A 123 2.43 0.63 12.85
N GLN A 124 3.09 1.76 12.62
CA GLN A 124 2.54 3.07 12.93
C GLN A 124 1.35 3.42 12.03
N LEU A 125 1.46 3.10 10.73
CA LEU A 125 0.36 3.29 9.78
C LEU A 125 -0.83 2.38 10.12
N ARG A 126 -0.58 1.15 10.56
CA ARG A 126 -1.63 0.21 10.99
C ARG A 126 -2.37 0.71 12.23
N ASP A 127 -1.65 1.20 13.23
CA ASP A 127 -2.24 1.76 14.45
C ASP A 127 -3.11 2.98 14.12
N ALA A 128 -2.63 3.87 13.24
CA ALA A 128 -3.39 5.02 12.77
C ALA A 128 -4.66 4.60 12.00
N ALA A 129 -4.56 3.62 11.09
CA ALA A 129 -5.70 3.11 10.34
C ALA A 129 -6.76 2.51 11.26
N ALA A 130 -6.35 1.73 12.27
CA ALA A 130 -7.26 1.17 13.27
C ALA A 130 -7.92 2.28 14.12
N ALA A 131 -7.17 3.32 14.50
CA ALA A 131 -7.69 4.47 15.24
C ALA A 131 -8.74 5.28 14.45
N GLU A 132 -8.61 5.32 13.12
CA GLU A 132 -9.60 5.93 12.21
C GLU A 132 -10.76 4.97 11.85
N GLY A 133 -10.81 3.78 12.45
CA GLY A 133 -11.94 2.83 12.33
C GLY A 133 -11.86 1.86 11.15
N LEU A 134 -10.70 1.75 10.48
CA LEU A 134 -10.49 0.77 9.41
C LEU A 134 -10.19 -0.63 9.98
N ILE A 135 -10.59 -1.66 9.25
CA ILE A 135 -10.19 -3.04 9.55
C ILE A 135 -8.79 -3.25 8.99
N VAL A 136 -7.81 -3.58 9.83
CA VAL A 136 -6.39 -3.68 9.40
C VAL A 136 -5.95 -5.13 9.25
N LEU A 137 -5.26 -5.46 8.16
CA LEU A 137 -4.66 -6.77 7.91
C LEU A 137 -3.18 -6.67 7.47
N PRO A 138 -2.37 -7.74 7.65
CA PRO A 138 -2.66 -8.96 8.44
C PRO A 138 -2.80 -8.64 9.93
N ASP A 139 -3.41 -9.50 10.75
CA ASP A 139 -3.34 -9.33 12.21
C ASP A 139 -1.94 -9.77 12.67
N LEU A 140 -1.13 -8.81 13.14
CA LEU A 140 0.24 -9.05 13.59
C LEU A 140 0.23 -8.89 15.11
N ALA A 141 0.01 -10.01 15.80
CA ALA A 141 0.01 -10.09 17.26
C ALA A 141 1.43 -9.89 17.85
#